data_AF-A0A6A4V5J9-F1
#
_entry.id   AF-A0A6A4V5J9-F1
#
_cell.length_a   1.000
_cell.length_b   1.000
_cell.length_c   1.000
_cell.angle_alpha   90.00
_cell.angle_beta   90.00
_cell.angle_gamma   90.00
#
_symmetry.space_group_name_H-M   'P 1'
#
loop_
_entity.id
_entity.type
_entity.pdbx_description
1 polymer ?
#
loop_
_entity_poly.entity_id
_entity_poly.type
_entity_poly.pdbx_seq_one_letter_code
_entity_poly.pdbx_strand_id
1 'polypeptide(L)'
;MSSGIIQTLTEREPVRFEIPTEGLSSAELRLVKHIQEVAEDSLYHWRTFPLILPPPVAVQHRDVDSSSLARRKPIIIRDLFVAPCFDELEAVALDSGGEPRKLSGKQLASVRETG
;
A
#
# COMPACT_ATOMS: atom_id res chain seq x y z
N MET A 1 -5.48 -7.07 27.79
CA MET A 1 -4.51 -5.96 27.77
C MET A 1 -4.82 -5.13 26.55
N SER A 2 -5.36 -3.93 26.71
CA SER A 2 -5.77 -3.08 25.60
C SER A 2 -4.55 -2.64 24.81
N SER A 3 -4.43 -3.10 23.56
CA SER A 3 -3.48 -2.57 22.59
C SER A 3 -3.86 -1.13 22.29
N GLY A 4 -3.21 -0.20 23.01
CA GLY A 4 -3.35 1.23 22.77
C GLY A 4 -2.83 1.54 21.37
N ILE A 5 -3.75 1.88 20.47
CA ILE A 5 -3.40 2.49 19.19
C ILE A 5 -2.79 3.85 19.57
N ILE A 6 -1.46 3.96 19.52
CA ILE A 6 -0.81 5.26 19.62
C ILE A 6 -1.14 5.98 18.32
N GLN A 7 -2.18 6.81 18.37
CA GLN A 7 -2.48 7.75 17.30
C GLN A 7 -1.37 8.79 17.31
N THR A 8 -0.28 8.52 16.57
CA THR A 8 0.76 9.52 16.35
C THR A 8 0.14 10.64 15.54
N LEU A 9 -0.05 11.79 16.18
CA LEU A 9 -0.47 13.00 15.48
C LEU A 9 0.64 13.34 14.48
N THR A 10 0.27 13.49 13.22
CA THR A 10 1.22 13.85 12.17
C THR A 10 1.87 15.18 12.48
N GLU A 11 3.20 15.18 12.54
CA GLU A 11 3.97 16.39 12.80
C GLU A 11 4.78 16.75 11.54
N ARG A 12 4.55 17.96 11.04
CA ARG A 12 5.29 18.55 9.91
C ARG A 12 6.31 19.52 10.46
N GLU A 13 7.51 19.50 9.91
CA GLU A 13 8.61 20.39 10.30
C GLU A 13 9.15 21.13 9.05
N PRO A 14 9.43 22.43 9.16
CA PRO A 14 9.93 23.22 8.04
C PRO A 14 11.31 22.74 7.58
N VAL A 15 11.53 22.75 6.26
CA VAL A 15 12.84 22.41 5.67
C VAL A 15 13.72 23.66 5.64
N ARG A 16 15.01 23.51 5.96
CA ARG A 16 16.03 24.54 5.76
C ARG A 16 17.07 24.05 4.78
N PHE A 17 17.45 24.88 3.83
CA PHE A 17 18.45 24.53 2.82
C PHE A 17 19.75 25.30 3.08
N GLU A 18 20.86 24.59 3.20
CA GLU A 18 22.19 25.19 3.24
C GLU A 18 22.79 25.11 1.83
N ILE A 19 22.58 26.15 1.02
CA ILE A 19 23.05 26.19 -0.36
C ILE A 19 24.37 26.96 -0.42
N PRO A 20 25.47 26.35 -0.89
CA PRO A 20 26.72 27.06 -1.11
C PRO A 20 26.53 28.08 -2.24
N THR A 21 26.98 29.31 -2.00
CA THR A 21 26.78 30.43 -2.92
C THR A 21 28.10 30.97 -3.48
N GLU A 22 29.22 30.34 -3.15
CA GLU A 22 30.52 30.73 -3.67
C GLU A 22 30.60 30.59 -5.20
N GLY A 23 31.08 31.64 -5.87
CA GLY A 23 31.33 31.64 -7.31
C GLY A 23 30.12 31.97 -8.19
N LEU A 24 28.93 32.18 -7.61
CA LEU A 24 27.75 32.59 -8.37
C LEU A 24 27.81 34.08 -8.75
N SER A 25 27.35 34.39 -9.96
CA SER A 25 27.17 35.79 -10.36
C SER A 25 26.02 36.45 -9.58
N SER A 26 25.98 37.79 -9.57
CA SER A 26 24.96 38.53 -8.81
C SER A 26 23.52 38.25 -9.23
N ALA A 27 23.30 37.81 -10.48
CA ALA A 27 21.99 37.45 -11.00
C ALA A 27 21.58 36.05 -10.51
N GLU A 28 22.50 35.10 -10.55
CA GLU A 28 22.29 33.72 -10.08
C GLU A 28 22.08 33.69 -8.57
N LEU A 29 22.84 34.47 -7.80
CA LEU A 29 22.65 34.61 -6.35
C LEU A 29 21.23 35.05 -5.99
N ARG A 30 20.72 36.07 -6.70
CA ARG A 30 19.36 36.58 -6.48
C ARG A 30 18.30 35.52 -6.80
N LEU A 31 18.48 34.80 -7.89
CA LEU A 31 17.56 33.73 -8.28
C LEU A 31 17.57 32.57 -7.28
N VAL A 32 18.75 32.06 -6.92
CA VAL A 32 18.92 30.96 -5.98
C VAL A 32 18.33 31.30 -4.61
N LYS A 33 18.58 32.52 -4.12
CA LYS A 33 18.02 32.98 -2.84
C LYS A 33 16.50 33.07 -2.89
N HIS A 34 15.94 33.57 -3.98
CA HIS A 34 14.48 33.65 -4.11
C HIS A 34 13.82 32.26 -4.15
N ILE A 35 14.42 31.32 -4.88
CA ILE A 35 13.96 29.92 -4.89
C ILE A 35 14.05 29.31 -3.49
N GLN A 36 15.15 29.54 -2.78
CA GLN A 36 15.32 29.07 -1.41
C GLN A 36 14.22 29.61 -0.50
N GLU A 37 13.95 30.91 -0.52
CA GLU A 37 12.91 31.53 0.32
C GLU A 37 11.53 30.92 0.06
N VAL A 38 11.15 30.72 -1.20
CA VAL A 38 9.88 30.09 -1.57
C VAL A 38 9.83 28.63 -1.15
N ALA A 39 10.94 27.91 -1.32
CA ALA A 39 11.04 26.50 -0.96
C ALA A 39 10.92 26.30 0.56
N GLU A 40 11.57 27.12 1.38
CA GLU A 40 11.51 27.01 2.85
C GLU A 40 10.14 27.41 3.42
N ASP A 41 9.41 28.30 2.76
CA ASP A 41 8.04 28.67 3.13
C ASP A 41 7.02 27.58 2.74
N SER A 42 7.27 26.87 1.64
CA SER A 42 6.30 25.93 1.05
C SER A 42 6.55 24.46 1.40
N LEU A 43 7.81 24.07 1.58
CA LEU A 43 8.23 22.68 1.75
C LEU A 43 8.39 22.32 3.23
N TYR A 44 7.99 21.11 3.57
CA TYR A 44 8.15 20.53 4.89
C TYR A 44 8.59 19.07 4.75
N HIS A 45 9.25 18.55 5.78
CA HIS A 45 9.43 17.11 5.94
C HIS A 45 8.51 16.59 7.05
N TRP A 46 8.15 15.32 6.97
CA TRP A 46 7.43 14.67 8.05
C TRP A 46 8.41 14.41 9.19
N ARG A 47 8.20 15.04 10.34
CA ARG A 47 8.92 14.69 11.56
C ARG A 47 8.44 13.34 12.08
N THR A 48 7.12 13.12 12.02
CA THR A 48 6.51 11.81 12.26
C THR A 48 5.67 11.42 11.05
N PHE A 49 6.07 10.33 10.38
CA PHE A 49 5.37 9.84 9.19
C PHE A 49 4.07 9.11 9.60
N PRO A 50 2.91 9.42 9.00
CA PRO A 50 1.62 8.79 9.33
C PRO A 50 1.47 7.38 8.78
N LEU A 51 2.42 6.50 9.06
CA LEU A 51 2.29 5.12 8.63
C LEU A 51 2.00 4.23 9.82
N ILE A 52 0.72 3.87 9.94
CA ILE A 52 0.27 2.83 10.85
C ILE A 52 0.64 1.50 10.18
N LEU A 53 1.77 0.94 10.59
CA LEU A 53 2.14 -0.40 10.14
C LEU A 53 1.18 -1.42 10.76
N PRO A 54 0.67 -2.40 10.00
CA PRO A 54 0.01 -3.55 10.59
C PRO A 54 0.99 -4.29 11.52
N PRO A 55 0.49 -5.01 12.53
CA PRO A 55 1.34 -5.83 13.39
C PRO A 55 2.26 -6.72 12.56
N PRO A 56 3.56 -6.80 12.91
CA PRO A 56 4.50 -7.63 12.18
C PRO A 56 3.98 -9.06 12.07
N VAL A 57 4.14 -9.68 10.91
CA VAL A 57 3.67 -11.05 10.65
C VAL A 57 4.22 -12.05 11.68
N ALA A 58 5.43 -11.81 12.19
CA ALA A 58 6.05 -12.62 13.25
C ALA A 58 5.34 -12.53 14.63
N VAL A 59 4.54 -11.49 14.85
CA VAL A 59 3.88 -11.16 16.13
C VAL A 59 2.35 -11.27 16.03
N GLN A 60 1.80 -11.61 14.85
CA GLN A 60 0.37 -11.89 14.68
C GLN A 60 -0.01 -13.14 15.48
N HIS A 61 -0.32 -12.94 16.76
CA HIS A 61 -0.92 -13.95 17.62
C HIS A 61 -2.27 -14.31 17.03
N ARG A 62 -2.48 -15.62 16.88
CA ARG A 62 -3.68 -16.23 16.31
C ARG A 62 -4.82 -16.05 17.30
N ASP A 63 -5.41 -14.86 17.38
CA ASP A 63 -6.63 -14.69 18.15
C ASP A 63 -7.76 -15.47 17.46
N VAL A 64 -8.36 -16.37 18.25
CA VAL A 64 -9.21 -17.49 17.85
C VAL A 64 -10.63 -17.04 17.44
N ASP A 65 -10.90 -15.74 17.42
CA ASP A 65 -12.28 -15.23 17.31
C ASP A 65 -12.55 -14.58 15.97
N SER A 66 -12.72 -15.40 14.93
CA SER A 66 -13.55 -15.01 13.77
C SER A 66 -14.04 -16.23 12.99
N SER A 67 -15.36 -16.34 12.98
CA SER A 67 -16.30 -17.35 12.47
C SER A 67 -16.23 -17.69 10.97
N SER A 68 -15.07 -17.61 10.31
CA SER A 68 -14.93 -18.00 8.90
C SER A 68 -14.38 -19.43 8.76
N LEU A 69 -15.18 -20.36 8.22
CA LEU A 69 -14.88 -21.78 7.93
C LEU A 69 -13.69 -22.05 6.97
N ALA A 70 -12.90 -21.04 6.59
CA ALA A 70 -11.63 -21.25 5.90
C ALA A 70 -10.58 -21.68 6.94
N ARG A 71 -10.20 -22.97 6.91
CA ARG A 71 -9.12 -23.54 7.74
C ARG A 71 -7.89 -22.64 7.65
N ARG A 72 -7.63 -21.86 8.72
CA ARG A 72 -6.53 -20.89 8.77
C ARG A 72 -5.21 -21.65 8.89
N LYS A 73 -4.53 -21.82 7.76
CA LYS A 73 -3.20 -22.45 7.68
C LYS A 73 -2.21 -21.60 8.51
N PRO A 74 -1.26 -22.23 9.23
CA PRO A 74 -0.20 -21.50 9.90
C PRO A 74 0.56 -20.65 8.86
N ILE A 75 0.86 -19.39 9.20
CA ILE A 75 1.68 -18.54 8.32
C ILE A 75 3.08 -19.15 8.25
N ILE A 76 3.42 -19.74 7.11
CA ILE A 76 4.75 -20.26 6.82
C ILE A 76 5.55 -19.10 6.20
N ILE A 77 6.54 -18.59 6.91
CA ILE A 77 7.33 -17.41 6.48
C ILE A 77 7.97 -17.62 5.10
N ARG A 78 8.33 -18.86 4.77
CA ARG A 78 8.89 -19.23 3.46
C ARG A 78 7.91 -19.00 2.31
N ASP A 79 6.61 -19.15 2.56
CA ASP A 79 5.57 -19.03 1.54
C ASP A 79 5.24 -17.57 1.22
N LEU A 80 5.62 -16.61 2.07
CA LEU A 80 5.42 -15.18 1.82
C LEU A 80 6.20 -14.66 0.62
N PHE A 81 7.29 -15.33 0.25
CA PHE A 81 8.15 -14.96 -0.88
C PHE A 81 7.91 -15.83 -2.12
N VAL A 82 6.98 -16.79 -2.04
CA VAL A 82 6.56 -17.56 -3.21
C VAL A 82 5.61 -16.67 -3.99
N ALA A 83 6.05 -16.25 -5.17
CA ALA A 83 5.19 -15.51 -6.09
C ALA A 83 3.92 -16.33 -6.35
N PRO A 84 2.72 -15.74 -6.25
CA PRO A 84 1.51 -16.45 -6.59
C PRO A 84 1.56 -16.86 -8.06
N CYS A 85 1.23 -18.11 -8.35
CA CYS A 85 1.07 -18.56 -9.73
C CYS A 85 -0.28 -18.02 -10.22
N PHE A 86 -0.28 -17.12 -11.20
CA PHE A 86 -1.50 -16.54 -11.75
C PHE A 86 -2.27 -17.50 -12.69
N ASP A 87 -1.92 -18.79 -12.70
CA ASP A 87 -2.64 -19.85 -13.44
C ASP A 87 -4.07 -20.10 -12.90
N GLU A 88 -4.46 -19.45 -11.80
CA GLU A 88 -5.81 -19.53 -11.25
C GLU A 88 -6.88 -19.03 -12.23
N LEU A 89 -6.53 -18.13 -13.16
CA LEU A 89 -7.45 -17.62 -14.18
C LEU A 89 -7.87 -18.71 -15.18
N GLU A 90 -6.95 -19.59 -15.54
CA GLU A 90 -7.27 -20.79 -16.32
C GLU A 90 -8.05 -21.79 -15.46
N ALA A 91 -7.67 -21.98 -14.20
CA ALA A 91 -8.37 -22.89 -13.29
C ALA A 91 -9.84 -22.51 -13.02
N VAL A 92 -10.19 -21.21 -13.05
CA VAL A 92 -11.59 -20.75 -12.93
C VAL A 92 -12.34 -20.76 -14.27
N ALA A 93 -11.63 -20.75 -15.39
CA ALA A 93 -12.21 -20.85 -16.73
C ALA A 93 -12.66 -22.29 -17.06
N LEU A 94 -12.06 -23.28 -16.40
CA LEU A 94 -12.31 -24.70 -16.63
C LEU A 94 -13.25 -25.30 -15.57
N ASP A 95 -14.03 -26.30 -15.97
CA ASP A 95 -14.82 -27.13 -15.07
C ASP A 95 -13.99 -28.28 -14.49
N SER A 96 -14.58 -29.13 -13.65
CA SER A 96 -13.89 -30.28 -13.04
C SER A 96 -13.41 -31.32 -14.05
N GLY A 97 -13.83 -31.23 -15.31
CA GLY A 97 -13.37 -32.05 -16.42
C GLY A 97 -12.30 -31.38 -17.28
N GLY A 98 -11.90 -30.15 -16.97
CA GLY A 98 -10.95 -29.38 -17.79
C GLY A 98 -11.57 -28.73 -19.03
N GLU A 99 -12.90 -28.68 -19.13
CA GLU A 99 -13.60 -28.05 -20.24
C GLU A 99 -14.01 -26.61 -19.90
N PRO A 100 -14.10 -25.69 -20.89
CA PRO A 100 -14.54 -24.33 -20.64
C PRO A 100 -15.91 -24.28 -19.96
N ARG A 101 -16.01 -23.58 -18.82
CA ARG A 101 -17.27 -23.44 -18.07
C ARG A 101 -18.34 -22.76 -18.92
N LYS A 102 -19.40 -23.51 -19.24
CA LYS A 102 -20.59 -22.98 -19.91
C LYS A 102 -21.43 -22.16 -18.94
N LEU A 103 -21.94 -21.02 -19.40
CA LEU A 103 -22.88 -20.21 -18.63
C LEU A 103 -24.19 -20.98 -18.42
N SER A 104 -24.71 -20.96 -17.20
CA SER A 104 -26.04 -21.51 -16.90
C SER A 104 -27.14 -20.67 -17.56
N GLY A 105 -28.34 -21.26 -17.74
CA GLY A 105 -29.47 -20.55 -18.36
C GLY A 105 -29.86 -19.24 -17.66
N LYS A 106 -29.67 -19.17 -16.33
CA LYS A 106 -29.90 -17.94 -15.56
C LYS A 106 -28.87 -16.86 -15.86
N GLN A 107 -27.59 -17.24 -15.99
CA GLN A 107 -26.52 -16.31 -16.36
C GLN A 107 -26.69 -15.81 -17.80
N LEU A 108 -27.08 -16.69 -18.72
CA LEU A 108 -27.41 -16.31 -20.10
C LEU A 108 -28.59 -15.35 -20.19
N ALA A 109 -29.64 -15.58 -19.40
CA ALA A 109 -30.77 -14.66 -19.31
C ALA A 109 -30.33 -13.28 -18.78
N SER A 110 -29.52 -13.23 -17.72
CA SER A 110 -28.99 -11.98 -17.16
C SER A 110 -28.11 -11.21 -18.15
N VAL A 111 -27.23 -11.89 -18.89
CA VAL A 111 -26.40 -11.24 -19.93
C VAL A 111 -27.28 -10.68 -21.05
N ARG A 112 -28.34 -11.38 -21.44
CA ARG A 112 -29.28 -10.89 -22.48
C ARG A 112 -30.08 -9.67 -22.01
N GLU A 113 -30.34 -9.54 -20.72
CA GLU A 113 -31.10 -8.44 -20.14
C GLU A 113 -30.24 -7.20 -19.84
N THR A 114 -28.97 -7.40 -19.48
CA THR A 114 -28.07 -6.34 -18.96
C THR A 114 -26.89 -6.00 -19.87
N GLY A 115 -26.85 -6.58 -21.07
CA GLY A 115 -25.73 -6.48 -22.02
C GLY A 115 -25.27 -5.06 -22.31
#